data_AF-A0A6A1VB59-F1
#
_entry.id   AF-A0A6A1VB59-F1
#
_cell.length_a   1.000
_cell.length_b   1.000
_cell.length_c   1.000
_cell.angle_alpha   90.00
_cell.angle_beta   90.00
_cell.angle_gamma   90.00
#
_symmetry.space_group_name_H-M   'P 1'
#
loop_
_entity.id
_entity.type
_entity.pdbx_description
1 polymer ?
#
loop_
_entity_poly.entity_id
_entity_poly.type
_entity_poly.pdbx_seq_one_letter_code
_entity_poly.pdbx_strand_id
1 'polypeptide(L)'
;MVQENPQMIWNPKDVQKLIYLLIDEYNKRAFVDGIPKDSNMWQEIAQKLDIPNYPWLSVAQGIGKVNALKQDYRASQFLKDQIGVGWNEEKNTIDADDAWWDLKIAVNPYIVKFKNKGLVNYPQLHLFFGSSTASRALRQSSFQRAPTPEEYVRRDHDLLG
;
A
#
# COMPACT_ATOMS: atom_id res chain seq x y z
N MET A 1 -2.00 18.04 -26.54
CA MET A 1 -3.24 17.38 -26.08
C MET A 1 -2.94 16.83 -24.71
N VAL A 2 -3.52 17.41 -23.65
CA VAL A 2 -3.33 16.90 -22.29
C VAL A 2 -4.14 15.62 -22.23
N GLN A 3 -3.47 14.47 -22.18
CA GLN A 3 -4.12 13.19 -22.00
C GLN A 3 -4.68 13.21 -20.58
N GLU A 4 -5.96 13.55 -20.43
CA GLU A 4 -6.63 13.48 -19.15
C GLU A 4 -6.57 12.00 -18.72
N ASN A 5 -5.72 11.74 -17.73
CA ASN A 5 -5.48 10.40 -17.23
C ASN A 5 -6.77 9.94 -16.52
N PRO A 6 -7.54 8.98 -17.06
CA PRO A 6 -8.78 8.54 -16.44
C PRO A 6 -8.47 8.05 -15.02
N GLN A 7 -9.18 8.59 -14.02
CA GLN A 7 -9.02 8.16 -12.64
C GLN A 7 -9.24 6.65 -12.57
N MET A 8 -8.16 5.91 -12.34
CA MET A 8 -8.22 4.46 -12.25
C MET A 8 -8.99 4.07 -10.99
N ILE A 9 -10.18 3.50 -11.19
CA ILE A 9 -11.00 2.96 -10.10
C ILE A 9 -10.52 1.54 -9.84
N TRP A 10 -9.85 1.35 -8.70
CA TRP A 10 -9.37 0.04 -8.28
C TRP A 10 -10.50 -0.78 -7.66
N ASN A 11 -10.92 -1.86 -8.32
CA ASN A 11 -11.90 -2.76 -7.74
C ASN A 11 -11.26 -3.60 -6.62
N PRO A 12 -12.04 -4.05 -5.62
CA PRO A 12 -11.51 -4.89 -4.54
C PRO A 12 -10.76 -6.14 -5.03
N LYS A 13 -11.22 -6.75 -6.13
CA LYS A 13 -10.58 -7.91 -6.76
C LYS A 13 -9.20 -7.55 -7.34
N ASP A 14 -9.08 -6.41 -8.01
CA ASP A 14 -7.83 -5.93 -8.59
C ASP A 14 -6.83 -5.54 -7.50
N VAL A 15 -7.32 -4.92 -6.42
CA VAL A 15 -6.51 -4.63 -5.22
C VAL A 15 -6.00 -5.91 -4.58
N GLN A 16 -6.85 -6.93 -4.45
CA GLN A 16 -6.46 -8.21 -3.87
C GLN A 16 -5.42 -8.93 -4.76
N LYS A 17 -5.62 -8.93 -6.08
CA LYS A 17 -4.66 -9.48 -7.04
C LYS A 17 -3.32 -8.74 -6.98
N LEU A 18 -3.35 -7.41 -6.88
CA LEU A 18 -2.15 -6.58 -6.69
C LEU A 18 -1.40 -6.96 -5.41
N ILE A 19 -2.10 -7.10 -4.28
CA ILE A 19 -1.49 -7.48 -2.99
C ILE A 19 -0.81 -8.84 -3.11
N TYR A 20 -1.45 -9.84 -3.74
CA TYR A 20 -0.84 -11.15 -3.94
C TYR A 20 0.39 -11.11 -4.84
N LEU A 21 0.34 -10.34 -5.93
CA LEU A 21 1.50 -10.15 -6.81
C LEU A 21 2.66 -9.47 -6.09
N LEU A 22 2.39 -8.46 -5.25
CA LEU A 22 3.43 -7.80 -4.45
C LEU A 22 4.10 -8.75 -3.46
N ILE A 23 3.32 -9.64 -2.83
CA ILE A 23 3.85 -10.66 -1.91
C ILE A 23 4.69 -11.68 -2.67
N ASP A 24 4.23 -12.13 -3.83
CA ASP A 24 4.94 -13.09 -4.69
C ASP A 24 6.29 -12.51 -5.19
N GLU A 25 6.28 -11.29 -5.72
CA GLU A 25 7.50 -10.59 -6.16
C GLU A 25 8.46 -10.30 -4.98
N TYR A 26 7.93 -9.99 -3.79
CA TYR A 26 8.74 -9.86 -2.57
C TYR A 26 9.44 -11.16 -2.19
N ASN A 27 8.71 -12.28 -2.22
CA ASN A 27 9.26 -13.61 -1.90
C ASN A 27 10.32 -14.07 -2.91
N LYS A 28 10.24 -13.60 -4.16
CA LYS A 28 11.26 -13.81 -5.20
C LYS A 28 12.54 -12.98 -5.01
N ARG A 29 12.66 -12.21 -3.92
CA ARG A 29 13.79 -11.30 -3.61
C ARG A 29 14.01 -10.20 -4.67
N ALA A 30 12.95 -9.83 -5.39
CA ALA A 30 12.99 -8.76 -6.39
C ALA A 30 13.03 -7.34 -5.77
N PHE A 31 13.07 -7.23 -4.43
CA PHE A 31 13.13 -5.96 -3.71
C PHE A 31 14.40 -5.89 -2.84
N VAL A 32 15.13 -4.78 -2.95
CA VAL A 32 16.22 -4.42 -2.04
C VAL A 32 15.77 -3.19 -1.25
N ASP A 33 15.72 -3.31 0.08
CA ASP A 33 15.28 -2.24 0.99
C ASP A 33 13.89 -1.63 0.67
N GLY A 34 13.00 -2.43 0.08
CA GLY A 34 11.65 -2.02 -0.31
C GLY A 34 11.57 -1.30 -1.66
N ILE A 35 12.67 -1.25 -2.39
CA ILE A 35 12.77 -0.72 -3.75
C ILE A 35 12.87 -1.91 -4.72
N PRO A 36 12.09 -1.93 -5.81
CA PRO A 36 12.23 -2.92 -6.86
C PRO A 36 13.65 -2.92 -7.42
N LYS A 37 14.27 -4.09 -7.56
CA LYS A 37 15.59 -4.23 -8.18
C LYS A 37 15.55 -3.90 -9.68
N ASP A 38 14.40 -4.11 -10.32
CA ASP A 38 14.14 -3.83 -11.72
C ASP A 38 13.00 -2.80 -11.85
N SER A 39 13.25 -1.71 -12.58
CA SER A 39 12.24 -0.70 -12.90
C SER A 39 11.09 -1.27 -13.72
N ASN A 40 11.33 -2.35 -14.49
CA ASN A 40 10.31 -3.05 -15.30
C ASN A 40 9.34 -3.89 -14.45
N MET A 41 9.62 -4.08 -13.16
CA MET A 41 8.72 -4.83 -12.26
C MET A 41 7.29 -4.27 -12.27
N TRP A 42 7.14 -2.94 -12.38
CA TRP A 42 5.81 -2.34 -12.46
C TRP A 42 5.08 -2.66 -13.77
N GLN A 43 5.81 -2.81 -14.87
CA GLN A 43 5.25 -3.26 -16.15
C GLN A 43 4.85 -4.75 -16.07
N GLU A 44 5.66 -5.59 -15.44
CA GLU A 44 5.28 -6.99 -15.22
C GLU A 44 4.05 -7.14 -14.33
N ILE A 45 3.98 -6.37 -13.23
CA ILE A 45 2.79 -6.35 -12.36
C ILE A 45 1.58 -5.88 -13.16
N ALA A 46 1.71 -4.86 -14.01
CA ALA A 46 0.64 -4.39 -14.88
C ALA A 46 0.14 -5.49 -15.83
N GLN A 47 1.07 -6.20 -16.49
CA GLN A 47 0.74 -7.31 -17.38
C GLN A 47 0.06 -8.47 -16.63
N LYS A 48 0.58 -8.86 -15.46
CA LYS A 48 0.01 -9.94 -14.63
C LYS A 48 -1.35 -9.56 -14.05
N LEU A 49 -1.55 -8.28 -13.72
CA LEU A 49 -2.82 -7.76 -13.22
C LEU A 49 -3.93 -7.89 -14.26
N ASP A 50 -3.61 -7.72 -15.55
CA ASP A 50 -4.53 -7.92 -16.68
C ASP A 50 -5.89 -7.22 -16.44
N ILE A 51 -5.83 -5.94 -16.04
CA ILE A 51 -7.04 -5.16 -15.72
C ILE A 51 -7.62 -4.65 -17.06
N PRO A 52 -8.85 -5.05 -17.43
CA PRO A 52 -9.49 -4.53 -18.62
C PRO A 52 -9.52 -2.99 -18.56
N ASN A 53 -9.08 -2.34 -19.64
CA ASN A 53 -8.96 -0.88 -19.79
C ASN A 53 -7.72 -0.20 -19.17
N TYR A 54 -6.84 -0.93 -18.48
CA TYR A 54 -5.56 -0.37 -17.96
C TYR A 54 -4.32 -1.23 -18.31
N PRO A 55 -4.09 -1.58 -19.60
CA PRO A 55 -2.94 -2.39 -20.01
C PRO A 55 -1.59 -1.70 -19.79
N TRP A 56 -1.59 -0.38 -19.58
CA TRP A 56 -0.42 0.45 -19.26
C TRP A 56 -0.62 1.14 -17.91
N LEU A 57 -0.82 0.35 -16.86
CA LEU A 57 -0.72 0.87 -15.49
C LEU A 57 0.62 1.58 -15.33
N SER A 58 0.60 2.89 -15.11
CA SER A 58 1.84 3.65 -15.00
C SER A 58 2.55 3.34 -13.69
N VAL A 59 3.88 3.46 -13.69
CA VAL A 59 4.72 3.33 -12.49
C VAL A 59 4.18 4.22 -11.36
N ALA A 60 3.80 5.47 -11.68
CA ALA A 60 3.22 6.41 -10.74
C ALA A 60 1.88 5.93 -10.14
N GLN A 61 1.00 5.32 -10.93
CA GLN A 61 -0.27 4.77 -10.45
C GLN A 61 -0.05 3.55 -9.54
N GLY A 62 0.87 2.65 -9.91
CA GLY A 62 1.27 1.51 -9.09
C GLY A 62 1.85 1.95 -7.73
N ILE A 63 2.82 2.87 -7.76
CA ILE A 63 3.44 3.44 -6.55
C ILE A 63 2.38 4.16 -5.70
N GLY A 64 1.54 4.98 -6.30
CA GLY A 64 0.45 5.69 -5.61
C GLY A 64 -0.48 4.71 -4.90
N LYS A 65 -0.85 3.61 -5.58
CA LYS A 65 -1.70 2.58 -4.99
C LYS A 65 -1.02 1.85 -3.83
N VAL A 66 0.25 1.48 -3.97
CA VAL A 66 1.01 0.83 -2.89
C VAL A 66 1.19 1.76 -1.69
N ASN A 67 1.42 3.05 -1.91
CA ASN A 67 1.47 4.04 -0.83
C ASN A 67 0.14 4.17 -0.10
N ALA A 68 -0.98 4.18 -0.83
CA ALA A 68 -2.31 4.16 -0.23
C ALA A 68 -2.54 2.88 0.61
N LEU A 69 -2.15 1.71 0.10
CA LEU A 69 -2.24 0.45 0.86
C LEU A 69 -1.37 0.47 2.13
N LYS A 70 -0.19 1.08 2.07
CA LYS A 70 0.69 1.25 3.23
C LYS A 70 0.08 2.17 4.28
N GLN A 71 -0.61 3.23 3.85
CA GLN A 71 -1.33 4.13 4.74
C GLN A 71 -2.51 3.42 5.42
N ASP A 72 -3.28 2.63 4.67
CA ASP A 72 -4.39 1.82 5.18
C ASP A 72 -3.92 0.81 6.23
N TYR A 73 -2.80 0.15 5.95
CA TYR A 73 -2.14 -0.74 6.89
C TYR A 73 -1.73 -0.02 8.18
N ARG A 74 -1.08 1.13 8.10
CA ARG A 74 -0.66 1.92 9.28
C ARG A 74 -1.84 2.39 10.12
N ALA A 75 -2.91 2.85 9.48
CA ALA A 75 -4.13 3.24 10.17
C ALA A 75 -4.79 2.04 10.87
N SER A 76 -4.78 0.86 10.25
CA SER A 76 -5.29 -0.37 10.86
C SER A 76 -4.41 -0.89 12.01
N GLN A 77 -3.10 -0.75 11.90
CA GLN A 77 -2.16 -1.04 12.99
C GLN A 77 -2.42 -0.14 14.19
N PHE A 78 -2.55 1.17 13.96
CA PHE A 78 -2.89 2.13 15.02
C PHE A 78 -4.16 1.75 15.77
N LEU A 79 -5.19 1.27 15.07
CA LEU A 79 -6.42 0.76 15.70
C LEU A 79 -6.18 -0.50 16.52
N LYS A 80 -5.39 -1.45 16.00
CA LYS A 80 -5.05 -2.70 16.71
C LYS A 80 -4.15 -2.50 17.92
N ASP A 81 -3.39 -1.40 17.97
CA ASP A 81 -2.57 -1.02 19.12
C ASP A 81 -3.40 -0.38 20.26
N GLN A 82 -4.69 -0.09 20.05
CA GLN A 82 -5.54 0.47 21.10
C GLN A 82 -5.91 -0.60 22.13
N ILE A 83 -5.66 -0.29 23.40
CA ILE A 83 -6.02 -1.15 24.54
C ILE A 83 -7.32 -0.67 25.20
N GLY A 84 -8.03 -1.60 25.86
CA GLY A 84 -9.23 -1.27 26.66
C GLY A 84 -10.49 -0.97 25.84
N VAL A 85 -10.52 -1.34 24.56
CA VAL A 85 -11.68 -1.22 23.67
C VAL A 85 -12.05 -2.56 23.08
N GLY A 86 -13.34 -2.76 22.79
CA GLY A 86 -13.83 -4.00 22.21
C GLY A 86 -13.34 -4.19 20.77
N TRP A 87 -13.39 -5.44 20.30
CA TRP A 87 -13.16 -5.77 18.90
C TRP A 87 -14.42 -6.40 18.31
N ASN A 88 -14.89 -5.84 17.20
CA ASN A 88 -16.01 -6.39 16.43
C ASN A 88 -15.45 -7.34 15.35
N GLU A 89 -15.61 -8.65 15.57
CA GLU A 89 -15.15 -9.69 14.64
C GLU A 89 -15.86 -9.63 13.27
N GLU A 90 -17.17 -9.32 13.25
CA GLU A 90 -17.95 -9.28 12.01
C GLU A 90 -17.51 -8.15 11.08
N LYS A 91 -17.24 -6.97 11.66
CA LYS A 91 -16.76 -5.78 10.95
C LYS A 91 -15.25 -5.73 10.86
N ASN A 92 -14.54 -6.61 11.58
CA ASN A 92 -13.08 -6.63 11.71
C ASN A 92 -12.50 -5.27 12.15
N THR A 93 -13.15 -4.57 13.09
CA THR A 93 -12.77 -3.22 13.55
C THR A 93 -13.05 -3.01 15.04
N ILE A 94 -12.69 -1.86 15.60
CA ILE A 94 -12.91 -1.52 17.01
C ILE A 94 -14.41 -1.35 17.29
N ASP A 95 -14.88 -2.02 18.33
CA ASP A 95 -16.23 -1.86 18.88
C ASP A 95 -16.18 -0.81 19.99
N ALA A 96 -16.51 0.44 19.62
CA ALA A 96 -16.50 1.59 20.51
C ALA A 96 -17.56 2.60 20.07
N ASP A 97 -17.94 3.48 21.00
CA ASP A 97 -18.92 4.53 20.75
C ASP A 97 -18.37 5.65 19.83
N ASP A 98 -19.28 6.52 19.38
CA ASP A 98 -18.96 7.62 18.49
C ASP A 98 -17.97 8.62 19.11
N ALA A 99 -18.06 8.87 20.43
CA ALA A 99 -17.16 9.80 21.10
C ALA A 99 -15.71 9.29 21.09
N TRP A 100 -15.51 7.98 21.30
CA TRP A 100 -14.21 7.35 21.15
C TRP A 100 -13.69 7.48 19.71
N TRP A 101 -14.53 7.19 18.71
CA TRP A 101 -14.14 7.31 17.31
C TRP A 101 -13.76 8.75 16.94
N ASP A 102 -14.52 9.74 17.38
CA ASP A 102 -14.25 11.16 17.09
C ASP A 102 -12.92 11.61 17.69
N LEU A 103 -12.63 11.22 18.94
CA LEU A 103 -11.34 11.50 19.58
C LEU A 103 -10.17 10.86 18.81
N LYS A 104 -10.32 9.63 18.32
CA LYS A 104 -9.25 8.94 17.60
C LYS A 104 -9.10 9.44 16.17
N ILE A 105 -10.20 9.81 15.50
CA ILE A 105 -10.19 10.41 14.16
C ILE A 105 -9.50 11.78 14.21
N ALA A 106 -9.68 12.56 15.27
CA ALA A 106 -8.96 13.82 15.46
C ALA A 106 -7.43 13.62 15.53
N VAL A 107 -6.95 12.50 16.08
CA VAL A 107 -5.52 12.15 16.14
C VAL A 107 -5.03 11.59 14.80
N ASN A 108 -5.82 10.71 14.17
CA ASN A 108 -5.47 10.06 12.91
C ASN A 108 -6.68 10.00 11.97
N PRO A 109 -6.87 11.02 11.10
CA PRO A 109 -8.04 11.10 10.23
C PRO A 109 -8.19 9.91 9.27
N TYR A 110 -7.10 9.19 8.99
CA TYR A 110 -7.10 8.05 8.07
C TYR A 110 -7.85 6.83 8.62
N ILE A 111 -8.19 6.80 9.91
CA ILE A 111 -8.94 5.69 10.50
C ILE A 111 -10.45 5.76 10.24
N VAL A 112 -10.97 6.92 9.81
CA VAL A 112 -12.43 7.16 9.67
C VAL A 112 -13.11 6.11 8.79
N LYS A 113 -12.44 5.68 7.72
CA LYS A 113 -12.93 4.67 6.80
C LYS A 113 -13.02 3.26 7.40
N PHE A 114 -12.34 3.02 8.52
CA PHE A 114 -12.37 1.74 9.22
C PHE A 114 -13.44 1.66 10.31
N LYS A 115 -14.16 2.75 10.59
CA LYS A 115 -15.22 2.81 11.60
C LYS A 115 -16.30 1.73 11.41
N ASN A 116 -16.73 1.53 10.16
CA ASN A 116 -17.80 0.59 9.83
C ASN A 116 -17.30 -0.76 9.30
N LYS A 117 -16.06 -0.81 8.81
CA LYS A 117 -15.45 -2.01 8.24
C LYS A 117 -13.94 -1.89 8.24
N GLY A 118 -13.27 -2.82 8.91
CA GLY A 118 -11.82 -2.86 8.96
C GLY A 118 -11.17 -3.30 7.66
N LEU A 119 -9.84 -3.32 7.68
CA LEU A 119 -9.04 -3.66 6.51
C LEU A 119 -9.05 -5.17 6.25
N VAL A 120 -9.77 -5.56 5.19
CA VAL A 120 -9.96 -6.98 4.82
C VAL A 120 -8.64 -7.70 4.53
N ASN A 121 -7.71 -7.03 3.83
CA ASN A 121 -6.42 -7.61 3.45
C ASN A 121 -5.32 -7.39 4.51
N TYR A 122 -5.71 -7.11 5.76
CA TYR A 122 -4.76 -6.79 6.81
C TYR A 122 -3.68 -7.87 7.01
N PRO A 123 -3.99 -9.19 7.08
CA PRO A 123 -2.96 -10.22 7.29
C PRO A 123 -1.89 -10.23 6.18
N GLN A 124 -2.33 -10.11 4.93
CA GLN A 124 -1.46 -10.07 3.75
C GLN A 124 -0.59 -8.80 3.75
N LEU A 125 -1.19 -7.66 4.08
CA LEU A 125 -0.46 -6.40 4.18
C LEU A 125 0.49 -6.37 5.38
N HIS A 126 0.16 -7.06 6.48
CA HIS A 126 1.06 -7.23 7.63
C HIS A 126 2.25 -8.13 7.28
N LEU A 127 2.03 -9.21 6.53
CA LEU A 127 3.12 -10.04 6.02
C LEU A 127 4.07 -9.22 5.13
N PHE A 128 3.53 -8.37 4.25
CA PHE A 128 4.33 -7.58 3.32
C PHE A 128 5.02 -6.37 3.99
N PHE A 129 4.27 -5.53 4.71
CA PHE A 129 4.80 -4.30 5.31
C PHE A 129 5.40 -4.50 6.71
N GLY A 130 4.87 -5.44 7.50
CA GLY A 130 5.37 -5.75 8.84
C GLY A 130 6.75 -6.41 8.81
N SER A 131 6.94 -7.39 7.93
CA SER A 131 8.25 -8.09 7.76
C SER A 131 9.32 -7.19 7.13
N SER A 132 8.94 -6.31 6.20
CA SER A 132 9.85 -5.28 5.65
C SER A 132 10.31 -4.30 6.73
N THR A 133 9.46 -4.01 7.72
CA THR A 133 9.81 -3.14 8.86
C THR A 133 10.73 -3.84 9.86
N ALA A 134 10.48 -5.12 10.19
CA ALA A 134 11.37 -5.93 11.01
C ALA A 134 12.74 -6.17 10.34
N SER A 135 12.77 -6.37 9.02
CA SER A 135 14.02 -6.49 8.24
C SER A 135 14.79 -5.16 8.13
N ARG A 136 14.07 -4.02 8.15
CA ARG A 136 14.68 -2.68 8.16
C ARG A 136 15.30 -2.30 9.51
N ALA A 137 14.76 -2.80 10.62
CA ALA A 137 15.31 -2.54 11.96
C ALA A 137 16.74 -3.08 12.12
N LEU A 138 17.10 -4.16 11.41
CA LEU A 138 18.48 -4.68 11.35
C LEU A 138 19.39 -3.93 10.36
N ARG A 139 18.83 -3.04 9.52
CA ARG A 139 19.56 -2.25 8.51
C ARG A 139 19.51 -0.75 8.76
N GLN A 140 19.09 -0.32 9.95
CA GLN A 140 19.12 1.09 10.36
C GLN A 140 20.54 1.52 10.74
N SER A 141 21.45 1.47 9.78
CA SER A 141 22.68 2.23 9.77
C SER A 141 23.01 2.69 8.35
N SER A 142 22.05 3.33 7.67
CA SER A 142 22.28 4.35 6.64
C SER A 142 20.93 4.85 6.11
N PHE A 143 20.69 6.14 6.23
CA PHE A 143 19.48 6.78 5.73
C PHE A 143 19.42 6.67 4.20
N GLN A 144 18.38 6.02 3.66
CA GLN A 144 17.95 6.29 2.28
C GLN A 144 16.49 6.74 2.29
N ARG A 145 16.33 8.01 1.93
CA ARG A 145 15.06 8.66 1.65
C ARG A 145 14.43 7.91 0.48
N ALA A 146 13.17 7.48 0.62
CA ALA A 146 12.45 6.86 -0.49
C ALA A 146 12.40 7.88 -1.64
N PRO A 147 12.78 7.50 -2.87
CA PRO A 147 12.75 8.42 -3.99
C PRO A 147 11.32 8.92 -4.22
N THR A 148 11.18 10.18 -4.60
CA THR A 148 9.88 10.76 -4.85
C THR A 148 9.33 10.28 -6.20
N PRO A 149 8.00 10.30 -6.43
CA PRO A 149 7.40 9.86 -7.69
C PRO A 149 8.03 10.54 -8.92
N GLU A 150 8.40 11.82 -8.80
CA GLU A 150 9.11 12.57 -9.83
C GLU A 150 10.55 12.08 -10.09
N GLU A 151 11.25 11.53 -9.10
CA GLU A 151 12.58 10.91 -9.29
C GLU A 151 12.49 9.58 -10.03
N TYR A 152 11.40 8.81 -9.86
CA TYR A 152 11.15 7.61 -10.66
C TYR A 152 10.86 7.95 -12.13
N VAL A 153 10.02 8.96 -12.38
CA VAL A 153 9.68 9.39 -13.74
C VAL A 153 10.89 9.96 -14.48
N ARG A 154 11.76 10.71 -13.79
CA ARG A 154 13.02 11.22 -14.36
C ARG A 154 13.96 10.09 -14.79
N ARG A 155 14.10 9.06 -13.97
CA ARG A 155 14.97 7.90 -14.27
C ARG A 155 14.46 7.05 -15.44
N ASP A 156 13.15 6.97 -15.63
CA ASP A 156 12.55 6.26 -16.77
C ASP A 156 12.87 6.97 -18.09
N HIS A 157 12.87 8.31 -18.08
CA HIS A 157 13.20 9.13 -19.26
C HIS A 157 14.69 9.07 -19.64
N ASP A 158 15.60 8.89 -18.66
CA ASP A 158 17.05 8.80 -18.91
C ASP A 158 17.51 7.42 -19.46
N LEU A 159 16.68 6.38 -19.39
CA LEU A 159 17.01 5.03 -19.88
C LEU A 159 16.61 4.79 -21.35
N LEU A 160 15.96 5.76 -21.97
CA LEU A 160 15.53 5.72 -23.38
C LEU A 160 16.32 6.69 -24.29
N GLY A 161 17.44 7.23 -23.78
CA GLY A 161 18.38 8.08 -24.52
C GLY A 161 19.61 7.33 -25.01
#